data_AF-A0A7W0YMX6-F1
#
_entry.id   AF-A0A7W0YMX6-F1
#
_cell.length_a   1.000
_cell.length_b   1.000
_cell.length_c   1.000
_cell.angle_alpha   90.00
_cell.angle_beta   90.00
_cell.angle_gamma   90.00
#
_symmetry.space_group_name_H-M   'P 1'
#
loop_
_entity.id
_entity.type
_entity.pdbx_description
1 polymer ?
#
loop_
_entity_poly.entity_id
_entity_poly.type
_entity_poly.pdbx_seq_one_letter_code
_entity_poly.pdbx_strand_id
1 'polypeptide(L)'
;MIRACVLLAILSPAALAAQDTVRFTPKVAQPTYAVRQPVLRVRPGTVLVSRTNFGPYYTEAGGAFPGEVGPIYVEGATTRDILKVEIVKVRPNHGLAASQVYSDFGGLATDTRVRLLNEPIAPRRYVWRLDTARMVGVTDMPKSRVRKMQIELRPMLGRLAVAPAGQEAFNGIWPGDFGGNMDAPELREGTTVYLPIFHDGAYFYFGDGHARQGEGEVAGTGLETSMDVVLKIDVVKGRTIDWPRLADA
;
A
#
# COMPACT_ATOMS: atom_id res chain seq x y z
N MET A 1 34.21 21.82 -57.64
CA MET A 1 33.41 20.57 -57.52
C MET A 1 33.31 20.21 -56.04
N ILE A 2 32.23 20.64 -55.37
CA ILE A 2 32.00 20.41 -53.94
C ILE A 2 31.06 19.19 -53.84
N ARG A 3 31.55 18.10 -53.24
CA ARG A 3 30.74 16.91 -52.94
C ARG A 3 29.94 17.16 -51.67
N ALA A 4 28.61 17.22 -51.79
CA ALA A 4 27.70 17.20 -50.65
C ALA A 4 27.51 15.75 -50.17
N CYS A 5 28.00 15.43 -48.98
CA CYS A 5 27.65 14.21 -48.27
C CYS A 5 26.30 14.43 -47.56
N VAL A 6 25.27 13.71 -48.00
CA VAL A 6 23.98 13.64 -47.30
C VAL A 6 24.08 12.51 -46.27
N LEU A 7 24.12 12.86 -44.99
CA LEU A 7 23.89 11.89 -43.90
C LEU A 7 22.40 11.62 -43.80
N LEU A 8 21.96 10.40 -44.15
CA LEU A 8 20.65 9.90 -43.76
C LEU A 8 20.70 9.49 -42.28
N ALA A 9 20.03 10.27 -41.41
CA ALA A 9 19.72 9.84 -40.06
C ALA A 9 18.57 8.81 -40.12
N ILE A 10 18.88 7.54 -39.83
CA ILE A 10 17.87 6.51 -39.64
C ILE A 10 17.28 6.71 -38.25
N LEU A 11 16.11 7.35 -38.18
CA LEU A 11 15.27 7.36 -36.99
C LEU A 11 14.70 5.95 -36.80
N SER A 12 15.24 5.18 -35.86
CA SER A 12 14.60 3.96 -35.38
C SER A 12 13.25 4.33 -34.76
N PRO A 13 12.14 3.68 -35.14
CA PRO A 13 10.88 3.87 -34.47
C PRO A 13 11.02 3.26 -33.08
N ALA A 14 10.94 4.10 -32.04
CA ALA A 14 10.73 3.61 -30.69
C ALA A 14 9.42 2.80 -30.71
N ALA A 15 9.54 1.47 -30.59
CA ALA A 15 8.37 0.62 -30.46
C ALA A 15 7.60 1.10 -29.22
N LEU A 16 6.40 1.63 -29.43
CA LEU A 16 5.46 1.93 -28.37
C LEU A 16 5.09 0.58 -27.76
N ALA A 17 5.79 0.16 -26.71
CA ALA A 17 5.49 -1.09 -26.04
C ALA A 17 4.04 -1.00 -25.55
N ALA A 18 3.19 -1.93 -26.00
CA ALA A 18 1.81 -2.00 -25.54
C ALA A 18 1.83 -2.16 -24.02
N GLN A 19 1.05 -1.34 -23.31
CA GLN A 19 1.01 -1.36 -21.87
C GLN A 19 0.32 -2.65 -21.40
N ASP A 20 1.09 -3.60 -20.87
CA ASP A 20 0.57 -4.88 -20.41
C ASP A 20 -0.40 -4.67 -19.25
N THR A 21 -1.65 -5.10 -19.40
CA THR A 21 -2.62 -5.13 -18.29
C THR A 21 -2.71 -6.55 -17.74
N VAL A 22 -2.36 -6.72 -16.46
CA VAL A 22 -2.39 -7.99 -15.75
C VAL A 22 -3.50 -7.98 -14.71
N ARG A 23 -4.38 -8.99 -14.74
CA ARG A 23 -5.39 -9.22 -13.71
C ARG A 23 -4.91 -10.30 -12.76
N PHE A 24 -4.82 -9.99 -11.47
CA PHE A 24 -4.32 -10.91 -10.46
C PHE A 24 -5.29 -10.96 -9.27
N THR A 25 -5.53 -12.16 -8.75
CA THR A 25 -6.28 -12.34 -7.50
C THR A 25 -5.35 -13.01 -6.50
N PRO A 26 -4.98 -12.33 -5.40
CA PRO A 26 -4.10 -12.91 -4.39
C PRO A 26 -4.70 -14.18 -3.79
N LYS A 27 -3.85 -15.19 -3.59
CA LYS A 27 -4.21 -16.45 -2.92
C LYS A 27 -3.43 -16.69 -1.63
N VAL A 28 -2.34 -15.96 -1.46
CA VAL A 28 -1.42 -16.10 -0.33
C VAL A 28 -1.25 -14.75 0.32
N ALA A 29 -1.51 -14.74 1.61
CA ALA A 29 -1.24 -13.66 2.53
C ALA A 29 0.19 -13.76 3.05
N GLN A 30 0.92 -12.66 3.00
CA GLN A 30 2.23 -12.57 3.62
C GLN A 30 2.10 -11.80 4.94
N PRO A 31 2.82 -12.14 6.02
CA PRO A 31 2.81 -11.35 7.26
C PRO A 31 4.03 -10.44 7.41
N THR A 32 4.96 -10.51 6.46
CA THR A 32 6.27 -9.86 6.50
C THR A 32 6.69 -9.41 5.10
N TYR A 33 7.55 -8.41 5.03
CA TYR A 33 8.30 -8.03 3.83
C TYR A 33 9.65 -8.76 3.83
N ALA A 34 9.96 -9.59 2.82
CA ALA A 34 11.25 -10.24 2.68
C ALA A 34 11.46 -10.75 1.25
N VAL A 35 12.68 -11.13 0.89
CA VAL A 35 12.89 -11.89 -0.36
C VAL A 35 12.26 -13.28 -0.20
N ARG A 36 11.35 -13.66 -1.11
CA ARG A 36 10.76 -15.00 -1.21
C ARG A 36 10.23 -15.26 -2.61
N GLN A 37 9.72 -16.47 -2.84
CA GLN A 37 9.13 -16.85 -4.12
C GLN A 37 8.06 -15.83 -4.55
N PRO A 38 8.23 -15.16 -5.71
CA PRO A 38 7.26 -14.18 -6.18
C PRO A 38 5.91 -14.82 -6.49
N VAL A 39 4.83 -14.16 -6.08
CA VAL A 39 3.47 -14.59 -6.42
C VAL A 39 3.06 -14.18 -7.84
N LEU A 40 3.80 -13.21 -8.41
CA LEU A 40 3.61 -12.68 -9.75
C LEU A 40 4.94 -12.11 -10.26
N ARG A 41 5.17 -12.20 -11.57
CA ARG A 41 6.26 -11.48 -12.27
C ARG A 41 5.61 -10.52 -13.28
N VAL A 42 6.11 -9.30 -13.36
CA VAL A 42 5.60 -8.25 -14.26
C VAL A 42 6.75 -7.52 -14.95
N ARG A 43 6.47 -6.91 -16.10
CA ARG A 43 7.43 -6.02 -16.79
C ARG A 43 7.21 -4.56 -16.36
N PRO A 44 8.24 -3.70 -16.41
CA PRO A 44 8.05 -2.26 -16.26
C PRO A 44 6.97 -1.73 -17.22
N GLY A 45 6.10 -0.85 -16.71
CA GLY A 45 4.94 -0.32 -17.42
C GLY A 45 3.64 -1.09 -17.19
N THR A 46 3.68 -2.27 -16.56
CA THR A 46 2.48 -3.11 -16.32
C THR A 46 1.42 -2.37 -15.52
N VAL A 47 0.16 -2.46 -15.96
CA VAL A 47 -1.04 -2.09 -15.17
C VAL A 47 -1.56 -3.35 -14.48
N LEU A 48 -1.40 -3.41 -13.17
CA LEU A 48 -1.93 -4.47 -12.33
C LEU A 48 -3.34 -4.12 -11.86
N VAL A 49 -4.33 -4.94 -12.19
CA VAL A 49 -5.66 -4.89 -11.59
C VAL A 49 -5.80 -6.05 -10.60
N SER A 50 -5.98 -5.72 -9.32
CA SER A 50 -5.96 -6.69 -8.22
C SER A 50 -6.88 -6.25 -7.07
N ARG A 51 -6.75 -6.92 -5.93
CA ARG A 51 -7.35 -6.57 -4.64
C ARG A 51 -6.35 -6.80 -3.51
N THR A 52 -6.55 -6.17 -2.36
CA THR A 52 -5.83 -6.54 -1.13
C THR A 52 -6.40 -7.85 -0.55
N ASN A 53 -5.65 -8.50 0.34
CA ASN A 53 -6.14 -9.70 1.00
C ASN A 53 -7.34 -9.37 1.90
N PHE A 54 -8.30 -10.29 1.97
CA PHE A 54 -9.44 -10.22 2.88
C PHE A 54 -9.22 -11.17 4.06
N GLY A 55 -9.67 -10.79 5.25
CA GLY A 55 -9.60 -11.65 6.43
C GLY A 55 -10.64 -11.29 7.49
N PRO A 56 -10.73 -12.09 8.56
CA PRO A 56 -11.72 -11.91 9.63
C PRO A 56 -11.58 -10.57 10.35
N TYR A 57 -10.40 -9.94 10.30
CA TYR A 57 -10.15 -8.60 10.85
C TYR A 57 -11.19 -7.56 10.39
N TYR A 58 -11.68 -7.63 9.15
CA TYR A 58 -12.63 -6.65 8.60
C TYR A 58 -14.10 -6.96 8.92
N THR A 59 -14.38 -8.09 9.56
CA THR A 59 -15.75 -8.54 9.87
C THR A 59 -16.21 -8.09 11.25
N GLU A 60 -17.50 -8.24 11.59
CA GLU A 60 -18.00 -7.90 12.93
C GLU A 60 -17.27 -8.65 14.06
N ALA A 61 -17.00 -9.94 13.85
CA ALA A 61 -16.33 -10.79 14.84
C ALA A 61 -14.88 -10.36 15.12
N GLY A 62 -14.22 -9.70 14.15
CA GLY A 62 -12.78 -9.45 14.21
C GLY A 62 -11.96 -10.72 14.08
N GLY A 63 -10.64 -10.57 14.07
CA GLY A 63 -9.70 -11.68 13.94
C GLY A 63 -8.34 -11.23 13.46
N ALA A 64 -7.53 -12.18 12.99
CA ALA A 64 -6.20 -11.90 12.47
C ALA A 64 -6.24 -11.01 11.21
N PHE A 65 -5.31 -10.06 11.16
CA PHE A 65 -5.07 -9.25 9.97
C PHE A 65 -4.61 -10.14 8.81
N PRO A 66 -5.11 -9.96 7.58
CA PRO A 66 -4.87 -10.88 6.48
C PRO A 66 -3.51 -10.70 5.81
N GLY A 67 -2.71 -9.71 6.19
CA GLY A 67 -1.37 -9.51 5.64
C GLY A 67 -1.37 -9.00 4.18
N GLU A 68 -0.20 -9.01 3.57
CA GLU A 68 0.09 -8.26 2.35
C GLU A 68 0.08 -9.15 1.10
N VAL A 69 -0.19 -8.52 -0.05
CA VAL A 69 -0.06 -9.13 -1.36
C VAL A 69 1.39 -8.97 -1.81
N GLY A 70 2.06 -10.08 -2.13
CA GLY A 70 3.40 -10.05 -2.67
C GLY A 70 4.26 -11.28 -2.32
N PRO A 71 5.56 -11.25 -2.65
CA PRO A 71 6.20 -10.21 -3.44
C PRO A 71 5.85 -10.33 -4.93
N ILE A 72 5.78 -9.20 -5.61
CA ILE A 72 5.70 -9.09 -7.05
C ILE A 72 7.12 -8.78 -7.57
N TYR A 73 7.60 -9.60 -8.50
CA TYR A 73 8.92 -9.42 -9.12
C TYR A 73 8.81 -8.56 -10.38
N VAL A 74 9.62 -7.51 -10.49
CA VAL A 74 9.64 -6.60 -11.64
C VAL A 74 10.84 -6.92 -12.53
N GLU A 75 10.59 -7.45 -13.73
CA GLU A 75 11.63 -7.90 -14.65
C GLU A 75 12.58 -6.78 -15.06
N GLY A 76 13.89 -7.03 -14.94
CA GLY A 76 14.93 -6.06 -15.32
C GLY A 76 15.11 -4.88 -14.36
N ALA A 77 14.37 -4.83 -13.25
CA ALA A 77 14.63 -3.90 -12.17
C ALA A 77 15.85 -4.34 -11.35
N THR A 78 16.75 -3.43 -11.05
CA THR A 78 18.01 -3.70 -10.33
C THR A 78 18.18 -2.77 -9.14
N THR A 79 19.15 -3.07 -8.28
CA THR A 79 19.52 -2.21 -7.14
C THR A 79 20.07 -0.82 -7.51
N ARG A 80 20.23 -0.54 -8.81
CA ARG A 80 20.64 0.76 -9.36
C ARG A 80 19.48 1.58 -9.91
N ASP A 81 18.25 1.14 -9.62
CA ASP A 81 17.02 1.75 -10.11
C ASP A 81 16.09 2.13 -8.95
N ILE A 82 15.01 2.84 -9.27
CA ILE A 82 13.92 3.16 -8.35
C ILE A 82 12.66 2.47 -8.86
N LEU A 83 11.93 1.81 -7.96
CA LEU A 83 10.60 1.29 -8.28
C LEU A 83 9.61 2.45 -8.26
N LYS A 84 8.84 2.62 -9.34
CA LYS A 84 7.78 3.62 -9.46
C LYS A 84 6.43 2.92 -9.47
N VAL A 85 5.57 3.24 -8.50
CA VAL A 85 4.22 2.69 -8.40
C VAL A 85 3.21 3.83 -8.38
N GLU A 86 2.39 3.93 -9.42
CA GLU A 86 1.29 4.88 -9.47
C GLU A 86 0.00 4.18 -9.00
N ILE A 87 -0.66 4.77 -8.01
CA ILE A 87 -1.94 4.30 -7.49
C ILE A 87 -3.04 4.87 -8.40
N VAL A 88 -3.34 4.14 -9.48
CA VAL A 88 -4.35 4.55 -10.46
C VAL A 88 -5.76 4.45 -9.90
N LYS A 89 -6.03 3.46 -9.05
CA LYS A 89 -7.31 3.30 -8.36
C LYS A 89 -7.15 2.57 -7.03
N VAL A 90 -7.86 3.02 -6.00
CA VAL A 90 -8.03 2.30 -4.73
C VAL A 90 -9.44 2.52 -4.21
N ARG A 91 -10.23 1.45 -4.06
CA ARG A 91 -11.64 1.54 -3.61
C ARG A 91 -12.00 0.39 -2.67
N PRO A 92 -12.77 0.64 -1.59
CA PRO A 92 -13.25 -0.42 -0.74
C PRO A 92 -14.07 -1.42 -1.54
N ASN A 93 -13.82 -2.71 -1.34
CA ASN A 93 -14.56 -3.80 -1.96
C ASN A 93 -15.32 -4.66 -0.93
N HIS A 94 -15.39 -4.19 0.31
CA HIS A 94 -16.17 -4.77 1.39
C HIS A 94 -17.11 -3.74 2.01
N GLY A 95 -18.28 -4.18 2.46
CA GLY A 95 -19.33 -3.32 3.03
C GLY A 95 -19.07 -2.89 4.48
N LEU A 96 -18.01 -3.41 5.11
CA LEU A 96 -17.63 -3.08 6.47
C LEU A 96 -16.20 -2.56 6.51
N ALA A 97 -15.93 -1.72 7.51
CA ALA A 97 -14.58 -1.44 7.98
C ALA A 97 -14.51 -1.59 9.50
N ALA A 98 -13.32 -1.90 9.99
CA ALA A 98 -13.02 -1.97 11.41
C ALA A 98 -12.14 -0.80 11.83
N SER A 99 -12.39 -0.25 13.01
CA SER A 99 -11.46 0.65 13.70
C SER A 99 -11.34 0.19 15.14
N GLN A 100 -10.14 0.16 15.67
CA GLN A 100 -9.84 -0.37 17.00
C GLN A 100 -8.98 0.60 17.79
N VAL A 101 -9.33 0.72 19.06
CA VAL A 101 -8.47 1.26 20.11
C VAL A 101 -7.99 0.06 20.90
N TYR A 102 -6.68 -0.15 20.91
CA TYR A 102 -6.04 -1.19 21.69
C TYR A 102 -5.57 -0.64 23.04
N SER A 103 -5.40 -1.54 24.00
CA SER A 103 -4.86 -1.18 25.32
C SER A 103 -3.34 -1.06 25.32
N ASP A 104 -2.70 -1.70 24.34
CA ASP A 104 -1.26 -1.93 24.22
C ASP A 104 -0.68 -1.47 22.87
N PHE A 105 -1.44 -0.72 22.07
CA PHE A 105 -1.03 -0.21 20.77
C PHE A 105 -1.79 1.08 20.39
N GLY A 106 -1.09 2.00 19.71
CA GLY A 106 -1.62 3.30 19.28
C GLY A 106 -1.01 4.47 20.06
N GLY A 107 -1.13 5.69 19.52
CA GLY A 107 -0.51 6.90 20.07
C GLY A 107 -1.05 7.35 21.44
N LEU A 108 -2.18 6.80 21.88
CA LEU A 108 -2.79 7.06 23.20
C LEU A 108 -2.63 5.91 24.19
N ALA A 109 -2.01 4.81 23.78
CA ALA A 109 -1.80 3.63 24.60
C ALA A 109 -0.34 3.55 25.07
N THR A 110 -0.12 2.88 26.20
CA THR A 110 1.21 2.38 26.52
C THR A 110 1.51 1.19 25.60
N ASP A 111 2.75 1.00 25.19
CA ASP A 111 3.15 -0.20 24.46
C ASP A 111 4.54 -0.67 24.93
N THR A 112 5.12 -1.66 24.25
CA THR A 112 6.45 -2.18 24.58
C THR A 112 7.59 -1.17 24.36
N ARG A 113 7.34 -0.06 23.64
CA ARG A 113 8.29 1.00 23.32
C ARG A 113 8.10 2.23 24.21
N VAL A 114 6.86 2.64 24.43
CA VAL A 114 6.45 3.73 25.34
C VAL A 114 5.84 3.10 26.58
N ARG A 115 6.71 2.73 27.51
CA ARG A 115 6.36 1.95 28.72
C ARG A 115 5.98 2.89 29.86
N LEU A 116 4.68 3.09 30.08
CA LEU A 116 4.14 3.90 31.16
C LEU A 116 3.60 3.02 32.29
N LEU A 117 3.41 3.62 33.48
CA LEU A 117 2.87 2.94 34.67
C LEU A 117 1.36 3.17 34.86
N ASN A 118 0.70 3.86 33.94
CA ASN A 118 -0.72 4.14 34.04
C ASN A 118 -1.53 2.88 33.75
N GLU A 119 -2.76 2.83 34.27
CA GLU A 119 -3.73 1.82 33.84
C GLU A 119 -3.94 1.87 32.32
N PRO A 120 -3.98 0.72 31.62
CA PRO A 120 -4.23 0.68 30.18
C PRO A 120 -5.59 1.26 29.83
N ILE A 121 -5.67 1.90 28.66
CA ILE A 121 -6.97 2.36 28.13
C ILE A 121 -7.85 1.17 27.80
N ALA A 122 -9.16 1.28 28.06
CA ALA A 122 -10.10 0.19 27.76
C ALA A 122 -10.19 -0.06 26.25
N PRO A 123 -10.02 -1.30 25.77
CA PRO A 123 -10.02 -1.59 24.35
C PRO A 123 -11.42 -1.42 23.78
N ARG A 124 -11.52 -0.94 22.54
CA ARG A 124 -12.79 -0.73 21.86
C ARG A 124 -12.67 -1.03 20.38
N ARG A 125 -13.67 -1.71 19.84
CA ARG A 125 -13.82 -1.95 18.40
C ARG A 125 -15.06 -1.24 17.90
N TYR A 126 -14.90 -0.50 16.81
CA TYR A 126 -15.98 0.15 16.08
C TYR A 126 -16.10 -0.51 14.70
N VAL A 127 -17.28 -1.03 14.41
CA VAL A 127 -17.61 -1.54 13.07
C VAL A 127 -18.32 -0.43 12.31
N TRP A 128 -17.81 -0.11 11.13
CA TRP A 128 -18.34 0.90 10.24
C TRP A 128 -19.03 0.22 9.06
N ARG A 129 -20.27 0.62 8.78
CA ARG A 129 -20.97 0.24 7.55
C ARG A 129 -20.54 1.21 6.45
N LEU A 130 -20.03 0.68 5.34
CA LEU A 130 -19.55 1.45 4.20
C LEU A 130 -20.60 1.45 3.08
N ASP A 131 -20.94 2.64 2.61
CA ASP A 131 -21.64 2.84 1.34
C ASP A 131 -20.62 3.25 0.29
N THR A 132 -20.19 2.29 -0.52
CA THR A 132 -19.13 2.48 -1.53
C THR A 132 -19.62 3.22 -2.77
N ALA A 133 -20.94 3.34 -2.97
CA ALA A 133 -21.51 4.15 -4.03
C ALA A 133 -21.53 5.64 -3.65
N ARG A 134 -21.92 5.93 -2.40
CA ARG A 134 -21.94 7.30 -1.85
C ARG A 134 -20.61 7.74 -1.27
N MET A 135 -19.63 6.84 -1.17
CA MET A 135 -18.33 7.08 -0.56
C MET A 135 -18.44 7.62 0.87
N VAL A 136 -19.29 7.00 1.70
CA VAL A 136 -19.44 7.34 3.12
C VAL A 136 -19.36 6.10 4.03
N GLY A 137 -18.81 6.29 5.23
CA GLY A 137 -18.80 5.29 6.30
C GLY A 137 -19.64 5.75 7.48
N VAL A 138 -20.39 4.84 8.11
CA VAL A 138 -21.27 5.12 9.25
C VAL A 138 -21.04 4.15 10.39
N THR A 139 -20.91 4.63 11.62
CA THR A 139 -20.86 3.79 12.82
C THR A 139 -21.74 4.34 13.94
N ASP A 140 -22.24 3.45 14.79
CA ASP A 140 -23.03 3.79 15.96
C ASP A 140 -22.10 4.03 17.16
N MET A 141 -22.30 5.13 17.87
CA MET A 141 -21.49 5.56 19.01
C MET A 141 -22.36 5.76 20.24
N PRO A 142 -23.01 4.72 20.79
CA PRO A 142 -24.03 4.85 21.82
C PRO A 142 -23.50 5.48 23.12
N LYS A 143 -22.19 5.42 23.39
CA LYS A 143 -21.56 6.06 24.57
C LYS A 143 -21.08 7.51 24.31
N SER A 144 -21.26 8.04 23.10
CA SER A 144 -20.89 9.41 22.72
C SER A 144 -22.13 10.32 22.72
N ARG A 145 -21.94 11.63 22.93
CA ARG A 145 -23.02 12.63 22.77
C ARG A 145 -23.56 12.67 21.33
N VAL A 146 -22.72 12.36 20.35
CA VAL A 146 -23.07 12.38 18.92
C VAL A 146 -23.92 11.16 18.52
N ARG A 147 -23.89 10.07 19.30
CA ARG A 147 -24.65 8.81 19.14
C ARG A 147 -24.43 8.02 17.83
N LYS A 148 -24.12 8.68 16.72
CA LYS A 148 -23.87 8.10 15.40
C LYS A 148 -22.95 9.00 14.60
N MET A 149 -21.91 8.44 13.98
CA MET A 149 -20.96 9.19 13.18
C MET A 149 -21.04 8.78 11.72
N GLN A 150 -20.96 9.75 10.82
CA GLN A 150 -20.81 9.54 9.38
C GLN A 150 -19.59 10.32 8.89
N ILE A 151 -18.74 9.70 8.09
CA ILE A 151 -17.56 10.33 7.48
C ILE A 151 -17.47 10.03 5.99
N GLU A 152 -16.88 10.94 5.23
CA GLU A 152 -16.51 10.70 3.84
C GLU A 152 -15.33 9.72 3.76
N LEU A 153 -15.40 8.80 2.80
CA LEU A 153 -14.32 7.87 2.51
C LEU A 153 -13.28 8.56 1.62
N ARG A 154 -12.01 8.37 1.98
CA ARG A 154 -10.85 8.76 1.16
C ARG A 154 -9.89 7.56 1.19
N PRO A 155 -10.12 6.56 0.34
CA PRO A 155 -9.41 5.30 0.42
C PRO A 155 -7.93 5.46 0.13
N MET A 156 -7.12 4.72 0.87
CA MET A 156 -5.67 4.66 0.74
C MET A 156 -5.17 3.22 0.97
N LEU A 157 -3.89 2.99 0.65
CA LEU A 157 -3.13 1.82 1.07
C LEU A 157 -2.15 2.24 2.17
N GLY A 158 -2.22 1.64 3.36
CA GLY A 158 -1.27 1.86 4.44
C GLY A 158 0.11 1.26 4.15
N ARG A 159 0.11 0.15 3.40
CA ARG A 159 1.32 -0.64 3.11
C ARG A 159 1.67 -0.67 1.63
N LEU A 160 2.79 -0.06 1.28
CA LEU A 160 3.51 -0.30 0.02
C LEU A 160 4.99 -0.50 0.36
N ALA A 161 5.58 -1.60 -0.09
CA ALA A 161 6.93 -1.96 0.31
C ALA A 161 7.71 -2.68 -0.79
N VAL A 162 9.04 -2.60 -0.74
CA VAL A 162 9.93 -3.58 -1.37
C VAL A 162 10.46 -4.55 -0.31
N ALA A 163 11.10 -5.65 -0.71
CA ALA A 163 11.83 -6.46 0.25
C ALA A 163 12.98 -5.63 0.88
N PRO A 164 13.11 -5.63 2.23
CA PRO A 164 14.14 -4.86 2.94
C PRO A 164 15.56 -5.28 2.56
N ALA A 165 16.53 -4.37 2.74
CA ALA A 165 17.95 -4.66 2.54
C ALA A 165 18.45 -5.81 3.44
N GLY A 166 19.62 -6.36 3.12
CA GLY A 166 20.27 -7.38 3.98
C GLY A 166 19.61 -8.76 4.03
N GLN A 167 18.64 -9.04 3.15
CA GLN A 167 17.79 -10.26 3.21
C GLN A 167 16.97 -10.36 4.52
N GLU A 168 16.69 -9.23 5.16
CA GLU A 168 15.90 -9.20 6.38
C GLU A 168 14.42 -9.47 6.11
N ALA A 169 13.71 -9.84 7.17
CA ALA A 169 12.27 -10.04 7.16
C ALA A 169 11.63 -9.15 8.22
N PHE A 170 10.95 -8.09 7.79
CA PHE A 170 10.23 -7.18 8.69
C PHE A 170 8.76 -7.57 8.77
N ASN A 171 8.21 -7.58 9.99
CA ASN A 171 6.77 -7.72 10.19
C ASN A 171 6.01 -6.60 9.46
N GLY A 172 4.85 -6.93 8.90
CA GLY A 172 3.99 -6.03 8.14
C GLY A 172 3.67 -4.70 8.84
N ILE A 173 3.75 -4.61 10.17
CA ILE A 173 3.51 -3.41 10.99
C ILE A 173 4.63 -2.36 10.95
N TRP A 174 5.80 -2.69 10.41
CA TRP A 174 6.95 -1.78 10.42
C TRP A 174 7.05 -0.96 9.13
N PRO A 175 7.17 0.38 9.23
CA PRO A 175 7.74 1.19 8.17
C PRO A 175 9.28 1.14 8.17
N GLY A 176 9.88 1.55 7.06
CA GLY A 176 11.32 1.68 6.91
C GLY A 176 11.72 2.36 5.60
N ASP A 177 13.01 2.31 5.27
CA ASP A 177 13.55 2.77 3.99
C ASP A 177 12.93 2.01 2.81
N PHE A 178 12.52 0.76 3.04
CA PHE A 178 11.80 -0.10 2.10
C PHE A 178 10.33 0.29 1.89
N GLY A 179 9.82 1.34 2.53
CA GLY A 179 8.39 1.66 2.59
C GLY A 179 7.76 0.99 3.80
N GLY A 180 6.94 -0.03 3.58
CA GLY A 180 6.31 -0.80 4.67
C GLY A 180 5.02 -0.16 5.14
N ASN A 181 4.76 -0.25 6.44
CA ASN A 181 3.59 0.33 7.11
C ASN A 181 3.71 1.85 7.27
N MET A 182 3.71 2.56 6.15
CA MET A 182 3.94 4.00 6.13
C MET A 182 2.74 4.78 6.68
N ASP A 183 1.52 4.26 6.47
CA ASP A 183 0.27 4.86 6.96
C ASP A 183 0.19 6.37 6.67
N ALA A 184 0.60 6.74 5.46
CA ALA A 184 0.51 8.10 4.97
C ALA A 184 -0.82 8.28 4.20
N PRO A 185 -1.73 9.17 4.63
CA PRO A 185 -3.00 9.43 3.95
C PRO A 185 -2.86 9.84 2.47
N GLU A 186 -1.68 10.29 2.06
CA GLU A 186 -1.29 10.60 0.69
C GLU A 186 -1.14 9.35 -0.19
N LEU A 187 -1.08 8.13 0.35
CA LEU A 187 -1.04 6.87 -0.43
C LEU A 187 -2.42 6.49 -1.01
N ARG A 188 -2.99 7.44 -1.75
CA ARG A 188 -4.33 7.43 -2.32
C ARG A 188 -4.28 7.43 -3.84
N GLU A 189 -5.46 7.34 -4.45
CA GLU A 189 -5.63 7.46 -5.90
C GLU A 189 -5.00 8.76 -6.44
N GLY A 190 -4.23 8.64 -7.52
CA GLY A 190 -3.50 9.74 -8.16
C GLY A 190 -2.06 9.92 -7.67
N THR A 191 -1.68 9.31 -6.55
CA THR A 191 -0.32 9.42 -6.02
C THR A 191 0.64 8.45 -6.71
N THR A 192 1.84 8.94 -7.03
CA THR A 192 2.98 8.10 -7.40
C THR A 192 3.91 7.92 -6.22
N VAL A 193 4.23 6.67 -5.91
CA VAL A 193 5.17 6.26 -4.87
C VAL A 193 6.45 5.78 -5.54
N TYR A 194 7.58 6.28 -5.06
CA TYR A 194 8.91 5.87 -5.47
C TYR A 194 9.56 5.13 -4.31
N LEU A 195 9.95 3.89 -4.52
CA LEU A 195 10.59 3.04 -3.52
C LEU A 195 12.03 2.71 -3.97
N PRO A 196 13.00 2.68 -3.04
CA PRO A 196 14.32 2.13 -3.33
C PRO A 196 14.20 0.66 -3.75
N ILE A 197 15.22 0.14 -4.44
CA ILE A 197 15.31 -1.26 -4.80
C ILE A 197 16.54 -1.85 -4.10
N PHE A 198 16.31 -2.75 -3.15
CA PHE A 198 17.40 -3.40 -2.41
C PHE A 198 17.78 -4.78 -2.98
N HIS A 199 16.92 -5.35 -3.82
CA HIS A 199 17.15 -6.64 -4.47
C HIS A 199 16.67 -6.57 -5.92
N ASP A 200 17.41 -7.20 -6.83
CA ASP A 200 17.00 -7.29 -8.23
C ASP A 200 15.60 -7.90 -8.34
N GLY A 201 14.73 -7.21 -9.07
CA GLY A 201 13.31 -7.51 -9.16
C GLY A 201 12.42 -6.81 -8.14
N ALA A 202 12.97 -5.98 -7.25
CA ALA A 202 12.31 -5.17 -6.20
C ALA A 202 11.56 -5.97 -5.12
N TYR A 203 10.88 -7.06 -5.46
CA TYR A 203 10.03 -7.83 -4.55
C TYR A 203 8.97 -6.93 -3.88
N PHE A 204 8.12 -6.34 -4.71
CA PHE A 204 7.12 -5.35 -4.30
C PHE A 204 5.92 -5.97 -3.57
N TYR A 205 5.44 -5.30 -2.54
CA TYR A 205 4.30 -5.66 -1.71
C TYR A 205 3.31 -4.51 -1.62
N PHE A 206 2.03 -4.84 -1.49
CA PHE A 206 1.00 -3.87 -1.12
C PHE A 206 -0.10 -4.49 -0.26
N GLY A 207 -0.77 -3.68 0.55
CA GLY A 207 -1.83 -4.14 1.45
C GLY A 207 -2.41 -3.01 2.29
N ASP A 208 -3.10 -3.39 3.37
CA ASP A 208 -3.62 -2.48 4.38
C ASP A 208 -4.57 -1.41 3.82
N GLY A 209 -5.79 -1.82 3.52
CA GLY A 209 -6.76 -0.91 2.93
C GLY A 209 -7.44 -0.07 3.98
N HIS A 210 -7.26 1.25 3.98
CA HIS A 210 -8.01 2.13 4.87
C HIS A 210 -9.06 2.88 4.08
N ALA A 211 -10.34 2.70 4.40
CA ALA A 211 -11.44 3.44 3.77
C ALA A 211 -11.35 4.94 4.12
N ARG A 212 -10.77 5.24 5.27
CA ARG A 212 -10.42 6.58 5.73
C ARG A 212 -9.38 6.48 6.83
N GLN A 213 -8.43 7.40 6.83
CA GLN A 213 -7.48 7.61 7.91
C GLN A 213 -7.23 9.12 8.09
N GLY A 214 -6.90 9.52 9.31
CA GLY A 214 -6.40 10.87 9.64
C GLY A 214 -4.91 10.85 9.93
N GLU A 215 -4.30 12.03 9.93
CA GLU A 215 -2.86 12.18 10.20
C GLU A 215 -2.44 11.55 11.54
N GLY A 216 -1.34 10.80 11.48
CA GLY A 216 -0.72 10.15 12.64
C GLY A 216 -1.45 8.91 13.19
N GLU A 217 -2.60 8.53 12.62
CA GLU A 217 -3.32 7.30 12.96
C GLU A 217 -3.40 7.03 14.47
N VAL A 218 -3.80 8.05 15.24
CA VAL A 218 -3.56 8.11 16.69
C VAL A 218 -4.16 6.94 17.49
N ALA A 219 -5.26 6.34 17.01
CA ALA A 219 -5.86 5.15 17.63
C ALA A 219 -5.06 3.85 17.40
N GLY A 220 -4.09 3.88 16.48
CA GLY A 220 -3.36 2.72 15.96
C GLY A 220 -4.10 1.99 14.83
N THR A 221 -5.22 2.50 14.34
CA THR A 221 -5.93 1.95 13.18
C THR A 221 -6.67 3.04 12.43
N GLY A 222 -6.85 2.85 11.12
CA GLY A 222 -7.78 3.59 10.29
C GLY A 222 -9.18 2.99 10.29
N LEU A 223 -9.90 3.19 9.18
CA LEU A 223 -11.08 2.40 8.83
C LEU A 223 -10.66 1.21 7.96
N GLU A 224 -10.19 0.16 8.62
CA GLU A 224 -9.59 -1.05 8.04
C GLU A 224 -10.57 -1.86 7.21
N THR A 225 -10.26 -2.11 5.94
CA THR A 225 -11.09 -2.88 5.01
C THR A 225 -10.27 -3.46 3.86
N SER A 226 -10.87 -4.31 3.04
CA SER A 226 -10.25 -4.76 1.79
C SER A 226 -10.56 -3.81 0.63
N MET A 227 -9.63 -3.75 -0.34
CA MET A 227 -9.67 -2.81 -1.46
C MET A 227 -9.56 -3.53 -2.79
N ASP A 228 -10.27 -3.05 -3.81
CA ASP A 228 -9.87 -3.24 -5.20
C ASP A 228 -8.84 -2.17 -5.57
N VAL A 229 -7.79 -2.58 -6.27
CA VAL A 229 -6.68 -1.70 -6.64
C VAL A 229 -6.35 -1.80 -8.13
N VAL A 230 -5.93 -0.67 -8.70
CA VAL A 230 -5.23 -0.60 -9.98
C VAL A 230 -3.93 0.12 -9.75
N LEU A 231 -2.81 -0.56 -10.00
CA LEU A 231 -1.46 -0.03 -9.82
C LEU A 231 -0.74 -0.05 -11.16
N LYS A 232 -0.06 1.03 -11.53
CA LYS A 232 0.91 1.00 -12.64
C LYS A 232 2.31 0.88 -12.06
N ILE A 233 2.99 -0.21 -12.42
CA ILE A 233 4.30 -0.57 -11.89
C ILE A 233 5.35 -0.33 -12.96
N ASP A 234 6.33 0.51 -12.67
CA ASP A 234 7.38 0.93 -13.59
C ASP A 234 8.71 1.09 -12.86
N VAL A 235 9.78 1.39 -13.59
CA VAL A 235 11.14 1.50 -13.05
C VAL A 235 11.82 2.76 -13.60
N VAL A 236 12.33 3.61 -12.72
CA VAL A 236 13.21 4.72 -13.12
C VAL A 236 14.64 4.19 -13.15
N LYS A 237 15.20 4.08 -14.36
CA LYS A 237 16.51 3.45 -14.58
C LYS A 237 17.69 4.33 -14.17
N GLY A 238 18.73 3.71 -13.60
CA GLY A 238 20.03 4.33 -13.36
C GLY A 238 20.02 5.44 -12.32
N ARG A 239 19.08 5.40 -11.38
CA ARG A 239 18.98 6.32 -10.24
C ARG A 239 18.63 5.53 -8.99
N THR A 240 18.99 6.08 -7.84
CA THR A 240 18.65 5.52 -6.52
C THR A 240 18.11 6.61 -5.61
N ILE A 241 17.41 6.18 -4.56
CA ILE A 241 16.96 7.00 -3.43
C ILE A 241 17.20 6.19 -2.16
N ASP A 242 17.35 6.87 -1.03
CA ASP A 242 17.56 6.18 0.26
C ASP A 242 16.26 5.92 1.02
N TRP A 243 15.22 6.73 0.75
CA TRP A 243 13.91 6.64 1.41
C TRP A 243 12.77 6.81 0.41
N PRO A 244 11.57 6.29 0.71
CA PRO A 244 10.40 6.46 -0.13
C PRO A 244 10.10 7.93 -0.44
N ARG A 245 9.57 8.19 -1.63
CA ARG A 245 9.10 9.52 -2.03
C ARG A 245 7.70 9.43 -2.60
N LEU A 246 6.88 10.43 -2.31
CA LEU A 246 5.53 10.56 -2.84
C LEU A 246 5.48 11.80 -3.74
N ALA A 247 4.73 11.69 -4.83
CA ALA A 247 4.39 12.81 -5.69
C ALA A 247 2.91 12.69 -6.08
N ASP A 248 2.14 13.73 -5.78
CA ASP A 248 0.78 13.93 -6.27
C ASP A 248 0.72 15.13 -7.23
N ALA A 249 -0.45 15.30 -7.87
CA ALA A 249 -0.71 16.33 -8.88
C ALA A 249 -1.42 17.56 -8.28
#